data_AF-A0A925BXC7-F1
#
_entry.id   AF-A0A925BXC7-F1
#
_cell.length_a   1.000
_cell.length_b   1.000
_cell.length_c   1.000
_cell.angle_alpha   90.00
_cell.angle_beta   90.00
_cell.angle_gamma   90.00
#
_symmetry.space_group_name_H-M   'P 1'
#
loop_
_entity.id
_entity.type
_entity.pdbx_description
1 polymer ?
#
loop_
_entity_poly.entity_id
_entity_poly.type
_entity_poly.pdbx_seq_one_letter_code
_entity_poly.pdbx_strand_id
1 'polypeptide(L)'
;MRQKTEHFSGITHTGKVRDNNEDAFLVESILQDRYILACVIDGVGGYEGGEVAARLARESILDHLKKPSEDLFLSIREAVVIANERIYAEKISSDRNTRMACVLTLALIDLTYNQFYYAHVGDTRLYLLRDYTLVKITRDDSFVGFLEDSKRLSEEEAMKHPKRNEINKALGFDPNIGAISDYIETGISPFLPGDILLLCSDGLTDMVDSKKITSILISKQKIPEKAKTLIDAANDAGGNDNITVVLIHNTNKRAVQEVTKPAVVKKNDSQIGNDDQENPEDAPGIKKSNNNRGLIIILFIFCFGLMAALLWQLSKNKKQEPSPAPQMQNQPNAVELKLQNNINQGSNLILNDSVYGRSILISDVIHVEKDSLYINGNGIVLRSDSSYRDAAFVIGRNCKYVLLENIIFENFEKAIIAQSKMVLLKNVKFTNCEVSIQYEYKFPQNRYVNGNIADTLSLTDSLAK
;
A
#
# COMPACT_ATOMS: atom_id res chain seq x y z
N MET A 1 -2.13 1.69 -41.14
CA MET A 1 -1.65 0.45 -40.51
C MET A 1 -0.86 0.83 -39.26
N ARG A 2 -1.42 0.66 -38.05
CA ARG A 2 -0.64 0.84 -36.81
C ARG A 2 0.30 -0.36 -36.69
N GLN A 3 1.61 -0.13 -36.68
CA GLN A 3 2.55 -1.15 -36.21
C GLN A 3 2.12 -1.52 -34.79
N LYS A 4 1.59 -2.74 -34.61
CA LYS A 4 1.26 -3.28 -33.30
C LYS A 4 2.61 -3.57 -32.65
N THR A 5 3.18 -2.61 -31.94
CA THR A 5 4.34 -2.85 -31.08
C THR A 5 3.94 -3.97 -30.12
N GLU A 6 4.70 -5.05 -30.07
CA GLU A 6 4.45 -6.15 -29.13
C GLU A 6 4.72 -5.64 -27.71
N HIS A 7 3.65 -5.25 -27.03
CA HIS A 7 3.68 -4.70 -25.67
C HIS A 7 3.77 -5.80 -24.60
N PHE A 8 3.73 -7.07 -25.02
CA PHE A 8 4.00 -8.23 -24.18
C PHE A 8 4.72 -9.31 -24.98
N SER A 9 5.41 -10.21 -24.30
CA SER A 9 6.08 -11.38 -24.91
C SER A 9 6.19 -12.50 -23.88
N GLY A 10 6.06 -13.74 -24.31
CA GLY A 10 6.26 -14.93 -23.49
C GLY A 10 7.18 -15.91 -24.21
N ILE A 11 8.16 -16.46 -23.50
CA ILE A 11 9.14 -17.42 -24.02
C ILE A 11 9.38 -18.48 -22.95
N THR A 12 9.46 -19.74 -23.38
CA THR A 12 9.89 -20.87 -22.54
C THR A 12 11.02 -21.63 -23.23
N HIS A 13 11.94 -22.19 -22.46
CA HIS A 13 13.06 -23.01 -22.94
C HIS A 13 13.32 -24.14 -21.95
N THR A 14 13.66 -25.32 -22.46
CA THR A 14 13.95 -26.54 -21.66
C THR A 14 15.15 -26.41 -20.72
N GLY A 15 15.89 -25.31 -20.75
CA GLY A 15 17.26 -25.23 -20.21
C GLY A 15 18.28 -26.02 -21.06
N LYS A 16 19.45 -26.26 -20.48
CA LYS A 16 20.56 -27.05 -21.05
C LYS A 16 20.69 -28.45 -20.45
N VAL A 17 20.07 -28.69 -19.30
CA VAL A 17 20.26 -29.93 -18.51
C VAL A 17 19.04 -30.86 -18.55
N ARG A 18 17.81 -30.32 -18.61
CA ARG A 18 16.59 -31.14 -18.63
C ARG A 18 16.32 -31.70 -20.04
N ASP A 19 15.69 -32.86 -20.10
CA ASP A 19 15.31 -33.51 -21.37
C ASP A 19 13.91 -33.07 -21.85
N ASN A 20 13.04 -32.67 -20.93
CA ASN A 20 11.67 -32.21 -21.23
C ASN A 20 11.41 -30.83 -20.61
N ASN A 21 10.47 -30.10 -21.21
CA ASN A 21 9.98 -28.83 -20.70
C ASN A 21 8.61 -29.02 -20.04
N GLU A 22 8.58 -28.98 -18.71
CA GLU A 22 7.38 -29.10 -17.89
C GLU A 22 6.76 -27.73 -17.57
N ASP A 23 7.42 -26.63 -17.95
CA ASP A 23 6.86 -25.30 -17.85
C ASP A 23 5.81 -25.02 -18.95
N ALA A 24 4.85 -24.17 -18.61
CA ALA A 24 3.92 -23.56 -19.55
C ALA A 24 3.73 -22.07 -19.26
N PHE A 25 3.27 -21.33 -20.27
CA PHE A 25 2.87 -19.94 -20.07
C PHE A 25 1.62 -19.58 -20.88
N LEU A 26 1.04 -18.44 -20.51
CA LEU A 26 -0.06 -17.79 -21.20
C LEU A 26 0.23 -16.29 -21.29
N VAL A 27 0.05 -15.68 -22.45
CA VAL A 27 0.09 -14.22 -22.60
C VAL A 27 -0.77 -13.78 -23.78
N GLU A 28 -1.97 -13.29 -23.52
CA GLU A 28 -2.96 -12.99 -24.55
C GLU A 28 -3.81 -11.77 -24.20
N SER A 29 -4.10 -10.93 -25.19
CA SER A 29 -5.15 -9.91 -25.06
C SER A 29 -6.52 -10.56 -25.07
N ILE A 30 -7.37 -10.22 -24.11
CA ILE A 30 -8.75 -10.71 -24.02
C ILE A 30 -9.74 -9.53 -23.98
N LEU A 31 -11.03 -9.83 -24.21
CA LEU A 31 -12.12 -8.85 -24.20
C LEU A 31 -11.79 -7.57 -24.99
N GLN A 32 -11.51 -7.72 -26.29
CA GLN A 32 -11.24 -6.61 -27.22
C GLN A 32 -10.04 -5.73 -26.80
N ASP A 33 -8.94 -6.36 -26.40
CA ASP A 33 -7.71 -5.70 -25.93
C ASP A 33 -7.88 -4.88 -24.63
N ARG A 34 -9.00 -5.06 -23.89
CA ARG A 34 -9.20 -4.40 -22.58
C ARG A 34 -8.24 -4.96 -21.52
N TYR A 35 -8.11 -6.29 -21.48
CA TYR A 35 -7.25 -6.96 -20.51
C TYR A 35 -6.13 -7.72 -21.22
N ILE A 36 -5.01 -7.87 -20.52
CA ILE A 36 -3.97 -8.84 -20.88
C ILE A 36 -3.98 -9.91 -19.80
N LEU A 37 -4.15 -11.16 -20.23
CA LEU A 37 -4.07 -12.34 -19.38
C LEU A 37 -2.66 -12.91 -19.49
N ALA A 38 -1.93 -12.99 -18.38
CA ALA A 38 -0.58 -13.50 -18.31
C ALA A 38 -0.45 -14.58 -17.23
N CYS A 39 0.24 -15.68 -17.50
CA CYS A 39 0.49 -16.73 -16.52
C CYS A 39 1.82 -17.42 -16.80
N VAL A 40 2.55 -17.77 -15.75
CA VAL A 40 3.67 -18.72 -15.80
C VAL A 40 3.33 -19.88 -14.87
N ILE A 41 3.56 -21.09 -15.35
CA ILE A 41 3.21 -22.34 -14.69
C ILE A 41 4.43 -23.25 -14.79
N ASP A 42 4.86 -23.79 -13.66
CA ASP A 42 5.94 -24.77 -13.59
C ASP A 42 5.37 -26.10 -13.10
N GLY A 43 5.48 -27.11 -13.96
CA GLY A 43 4.98 -28.45 -13.74
C GLY A 43 5.94 -29.26 -12.89
N VAL A 44 5.45 -29.76 -11.75
CA VAL A 44 6.21 -30.63 -10.86
C VAL A 44 5.64 -32.06 -10.89
N GLY A 45 6.45 -33.03 -11.30
CA GLY A 45 6.07 -34.43 -11.21
C GLY A 45 7.01 -35.36 -11.97
N GLY A 46 7.81 -36.16 -11.25
CA GLY A 46 8.75 -37.07 -11.92
C GLY A 46 8.09 -38.05 -12.90
N TYR A 47 8.65 -38.13 -14.13
CA TYR A 47 8.09 -38.60 -15.42
C TYR A 47 7.33 -37.49 -16.19
N GLU A 48 6.32 -37.80 -17.02
CA GLU A 48 5.57 -36.83 -17.84
C GLU A 48 4.44 -36.10 -17.06
N GLY A 49 4.45 -36.18 -15.72
CA GLY A 49 3.35 -35.65 -14.90
C GLY A 49 3.32 -34.12 -14.86
N GLY A 50 4.47 -33.47 -14.78
CA GLY A 50 4.57 -32.01 -14.67
C GLY A 50 3.98 -31.30 -15.90
N GLU A 51 4.38 -31.73 -17.10
CA GLU A 51 3.87 -31.19 -18.36
C GLU A 51 2.34 -31.27 -18.46
N VAL A 52 1.75 -32.41 -18.05
CA VAL A 52 0.30 -32.60 -18.05
C VAL A 52 -0.38 -31.64 -17.07
N ALA A 53 0.15 -31.49 -15.85
CA ALA A 53 -0.39 -30.56 -14.87
C ALA A 53 -0.30 -29.10 -15.36
N ALA A 54 0.85 -28.69 -15.90
CA ALA A 54 1.05 -27.34 -16.40
C ALA A 54 0.10 -27.01 -17.57
N ARG A 55 -0.08 -27.95 -18.50
CA ARG A 55 -1.03 -27.82 -19.61
C ARG A 55 -2.47 -27.70 -19.11
N LEU A 56 -2.91 -28.55 -18.18
CA LEU A 56 -4.27 -28.51 -17.62
C LEU A 56 -4.54 -27.21 -16.86
N ALA A 57 -3.57 -26.70 -16.10
CA ALA A 57 -3.68 -25.39 -15.46
C ALA A 57 -3.84 -24.28 -16.49
N ARG A 58 -2.99 -24.24 -17.51
CA ARG A 58 -3.04 -23.26 -18.59
C ARG A 58 -4.40 -23.23 -19.29
N GLU A 59 -4.90 -24.39 -19.70
CA GLU A 59 -6.19 -24.53 -20.39
C GLU A 59 -7.36 -24.07 -19.50
N SER A 60 -7.35 -24.48 -18.23
CA SER A 60 -8.42 -24.13 -17.27
C SER A 60 -8.48 -22.63 -16.98
N ILE A 61 -7.32 -22.01 -16.79
CA ILE A 61 -7.20 -20.56 -16.54
C ILE A 61 -7.68 -19.78 -17.76
N LEU A 62 -7.20 -20.15 -18.96
CA LEU A 62 -7.59 -19.49 -20.19
C LEU A 62 -9.10 -19.61 -20.44
N ASP A 63 -9.68 -20.80 -20.25
CA ASP A 63 -11.10 -21.01 -20.49
C ASP A 63 -12.00 -20.23 -19.52
N HIS A 64 -11.63 -20.17 -18.24
CA HIS A 64 -12.38 -19.40 -17.26
C HIS A 64 -12.23 -17.88 -17.48
N LEU A 65 -10.99 -17.40 -17.69
CA LEU A 65 -10.71 -15.97 -17.79
C LEU A 65 -10.88 -15.38 -19.20
N LYS A 66 -11.30 -16.15 -20.21
CA LYS A 66 -11.77 -15.58 -21.50
C LYS A 66 -12.94 -14.60 -21.29
N LYS A 67 -13.76 -14.85 -20.28
CA LYS A 67 -14.91 -14.02 -19.88
C LYS A 67 -14.94 -13.92 -18.35
N PRO A 68 -14.04 -13.13 -17.75
CA PRO A 68 -14.00 -12.99 -16.31
C PRO A 68 -15.31 -12.39 -15.80
N SER A 69 -15.67 -12.70 -14.56
CA SER A 69 -16.81 -12.05 -13.89
C SER A 69 -16.54 -10.56 -13.65
N GLU A 70 -17.55 -9.82 -13.20
CA GLU A 70 -17.35 -8.40 -12.82
C GLU A 70 -16.37 -8.26 -11.64
N ASP A 71 -16.40 -9.22 -10.72
CA ASP A 71 -15.44 -9.33 -9.62
C ASP A 71 -14.18 -10.07 -10.11
N LEU A 72 -13.24 -9.30 -10.64
CA LEU A 72 -11.98 -9.82 -11.16
C LEU A 72 -11.15 -10.55 -10.09
N PHE A 73 -11.26 -10.14 -8.83
CA PHE A 73 -10.52 -10.77 -7.74
C PHE A 73 -11.05 -12.19 -7.49
N LEU A 74 -12.38 -12.32 -7.43
CA LEU A 74 -13.03 -13.62 -7.33
C LEU A 74 -12.75 -14.48 -8.57
N SER A 75 -12.88 -13.93 -9.77
CA SER A 75 -12.70 -14.68 -11.03
C SER A 75 -11.30 -15.28 -11.18
N ILE A 76 -10.26 -14.55 -10.79
CA ILE A 76 -8.88 -15.06 -10.85
C ILE A 76 -8.68 -16.16 -9.81
N ARG A 77 -9.20 -15.98 -8.59
CA ARG A 77 -9.14 -17.02 -7.54
C ARG A 77 -9.85 -18.30 -8.00
N GLU A 78 -11.04 -18.17 -8.57
CA GLU A 78 -11.82 -19.28 -9.13
C GLU A 78 -11.07 -19.99 -10.26
N ALA A 79 -10.39 -19.26 -11.15
CA ALA A 79 -9.58 -19.86 -12.21
C ALA A 79 -8.49 -20.80 -11.65
N VAL A 80 -7.83 -20.43 -10.55
CA VAL A 80 -6.82 -21.26 -9.89
C VAL A 80 -7.46 -22.48 -9.20
N VAL A 81 -8.63 -22.32 -8.57
CA VAL A 81 -9.36 -23.44 -7.95
C VAL A 81 -9.80 -24.45 -9.01
N ILE A 82 -10.36 -24.00 -10.13
CA ILE A 82 -10.79 -24.87 -11.24
C ILE A 82 -9.59 -25.61 -11.84
N ALA A 83 -8.45 -24.92 -12.01
CA ALA A 83 -7.22 -25.56 -12.45
C ALA A 83 -6.79 -26.69 -11.50
N ASN A 84 -6.82 -26.45 -10.18
CA ASN A 84 -6.51 -27.46 -9.17
C ASN A 84 -7.47 -28.65 -9.23
N GLU A 85 -8.77 -28.42 -9.35
CA GLU A 85 -9.78 -29.47 -9.46
C GLU A 85 -9.54 -30.36 -10.69
N ARG A 86 -9.22 -29.77 -11.85
CA ARG A 86 -8.90 -30.53 -13.07
C ARG A 86 -7.63 -31.36 -12.93
N ILE A 87 -6.57 -30.78 -12.35
CA ILE A 87 -5.32 -31.50 -12.06
C ILE A 87 -5.60 -32.65 -11.09
N TYR A 88 -6.31 -32.39 -9.99
CA TYR A 88 -6.58 -33.42 -9.00
C TYR A 88 -7.46 -34.56 -9.55
N ALA A 89 -8.44 -34.24 -10.40
CA ALA A 89 -9.28 -35.24 -11.07
C ALA A 89 -8.44 -36.17 -11.98
N GLU A 90 -7.57 -35.61 -12.82
CA GLU A 90 -6.69 -36.39 -13.70
C GLU A 90 -5.65 -37.21 -12.91
N LYS A 91 -5.19 -36.68 -11.76
CA LYS A 91 -4.24 -37.36 -10.87
C LYS A 91 -4.85 -38.63 -10.27
N ILE A 92 -6.15 -38.65 -10.01
CA ILE A 92 -6.88 -39.81 -9.49
C ILE A 92 -7.23 -40.82 -10.59
N SER A 93 -7.49 -40.35 -11.82
CA SER A 93 -7.92 -41.23 -12.92
C SER A 93 -6.78 -41.92 -13.67
N SER A 94 -5.54 -41.44 -13.53
CA SER A 94 -4.38 -41.92 -14.29
C SER A 94 -3.32 -42.57 -13.42
N ASP A 95 -3.01 -43.84 -13.68
CA ASP A 95 -1.92 -44.57 -13.01
C ASP A 95 -0.53 -43.96 -13.28
N ARG A 96 -0.37 -43.20 -14.37
CA ARG A 96 0.91 -42.57 -14.77
C ARG A 96 1.13 -41.20 -14.15
N ASN A 97 0.05 -40.49 -13.82
CA ASN A 97 0.09 -39.08 -13.40
C ASN A 97 -0.15 -38.90 -11.89
N THR A 98 0.01 -39.96 -11.10
CA THR A 98 -0.31 -39.99 -9.66
C THR A 98 0.46 -38.99 -8.81
N ARG A 99 1.55 -38.40 -9.32
CA ARG A 99 2.36 -37.37 -8.65
C ARG A 99 2.33 -36.00 -9.32
N MET A 100 1.49 -35.82 -10.34
CA MET A 100 1.46 -34.55 -11.04
C MET A 100 0.95 -33.43 -10.13
N ALA A 101 1.58 -32.27 -10.27
CA ALA A 101 1.26 -31.02 -9.62
C ALA A 101 1.89 -29.88 -10.42
N CYS A 102 1.52 -28.65 -10.12
CA CYS A 102 2.20 -27.49 -10.68
C CYS A 102 2.12 -26.30 -9.72
N VAL A 103 3.07 -25.39 -9.85
CA VAL A 103 3.02 -24.06 -9.24
C VAL A 103 2.70 -23.04 -10.32
N LEU A 104 2.13 -21.91 -9.94
CA LEU A 104 1.80 -20.87 -10.91
C LEU A 104 1.74 -19.47 -10.34
N THR A 105 1.94 -18.53 -11.24
CA THR A 105 1.71 -17.09 -11.03
C THR A 105 0.88 -16.58 -12.19
N LEU A 106 -0.27 -16.03 -11.87
CA LEU A 106 -1.28 -15.54 -12.81
C LEU A 106 -1.47 -14.04 -12.59
N ALA A 107 -1.48 -13.26 -13.67
CA ALA A 107 -1.79 -11.84 -13.66
C ALA A 107 -2.86 -11.51 -14.71
N LEU A 108 -3.87 -10.74 -14.31
CA LEU A 108 -4.85 -10.13 -15.20
C LEU A 108 -4.67 -8.61 -15.15
N ILE A 109 -4.18 -8.05 -16.26
CA ILE A 109 -3.87 -6.64 -16.38
C ILE A 109 -5.10 -5.90 -16.92
N ASP A 110 -5.62 -4.92 -16.19
CA ASP A 110 -6.63 -3.96 -16.67
C ASP A 110 -5.93 -2.68 -17.16
N LEU A 111 -5.82 -2.55 -18.49
CA LEU A 111 -5.22 -1.38 -19.12
C LEU A 111 -6.09 -0.12 -19.03
N THR A 112 -7.39 -0.25 -18.74
CA THR A 112 -8.30 0.89 -18.59
C THR A 112 -8.00 1.62 -17.29
N TYR A 113 -7.88 0.87 -16.20
CA TYR A 113 -7.62 1.41 -14.87
C TYR A 113 -6.13 1.47 -14.51
N ASN A 114 -5.23 1.01 -15.39
CA ASN A 114 -3.79 0.97 -15.15
C ASN A 114 -3.47 0.20 -13.85
N GLN A 115 -3.99 -1.01 -13.73
CA GLN A 115 -3.79 -1.89 -12.59
C GLN A 115 -3.72 -3.35 -13.04
N PHE A 116 -3.19 -4.21 -12.18
CA PHE A 116 -3.24 -5.65 -12.39
C PHE A 116 -3.73 -6.34 -11.13
N TYR A 117 -4.40 -7.46 -11.35
CA TYR A 117 -4.78 -8.41 -10.32
C TYR A 117 -3.90 -9.64 -10.48
N TYR A 118 -3.56 -10.31 -9.38
CA TYR A 118 -2.77 -11.53 -9.45
C TYR A 118 -3.28 -12.61 -8.52
N ALA A 119 -2.98 -13.85 -8.89
CA ALA A 119 -3.05 -15.01 -8.01
C ALA A 119 -1.76 -15.83 -8.12
N HIS A 120 -1.33 -16.40 -7.02
CA HIS A 120 -0.05 -17.08 -6.91
C HIS A 120 -0.14 -18.28 -5.96
N VAL A 121 0.51 -19.38 -6.36
CA VAL A 121 0.75 -20.58 -5.55
C VAL A 121 2.11 -21.15 -5.93
N GLY A 122 3.00 -21.32 -4.96
CA GLY A 122 4.31 -21.95 -5.15
C GLY A 122 5.46 -20.96 -5.23
N ASP A 123 6.42 -21.16 -6.14
CA ASP A 123 7.69 -20.41 -6.19
C ASP A 123 8.02 -19.82 -7.58
N THR A 124 7.08 -19.88 -8.53
CA THR A 124 7.08 -18.93 -9.66
C THR A 124 6.94 -17.50 -9.14
N ARG A 125 7.47 -16.51 -9.86
CA ARG A 125 7.58 -15.14 -9.34
C ARG A 125 6.94 -14.09 -10.23
N LEU A 126 6.33 -13.08 -9.61
CA LEU A 126 5.89 -11.85 -10.25
C LEU A 126 6.73 -10.68 -9.77
N TYR A 127 7.29 -9.91 -10.70
CA TYR A 127 8.01 -8.68 -10.44
C TYR A 127 7.38 -7.50 -11.16
N LEU A 128 7.43 -6.34 -10.51
CA LEU A 128 7.11 -5.04 -11.09
C LEU A 128 8.39 -4.21 -11.21
N LEU A 129 8.74 -3.82 -12.43
CA LEU A 129 9.74 -2.79 -12.68
C LEU A 129 9.04 -1.43 -12.81
N ARG A 130 9.35 -0.52 -11.89
CA ARG A 130 8.94 0.89 -11.93
C ARG A 130 10.11 1.78 -11.59
N ASP A 131 10.32 2.83 -12.38
CA ASP A 131 11.38 3.83 -12.18
C ASP A 131 12.75 3.19 -11.87
N TYR A 132 13.15 2.23 -12.71
CA TYR A 132 14.41 1.47 -12.61
C TYR A 132 14.56 0.58 -11.37
N THR A 133 13.51 0.42 -10.57
CA THR A 133 13.49 -0.45 -9.39
C THR A 133 12.65 -1.68 -9.68
N LEU A 134 13.24 -2.87 -9.50
CA LEU A 134 12.56 -4.15 -9.62
C LEU A 134 12.06 -4.59 -8.24
N VAL A 135 10.76 -4.79 -8.10
CA VAL A 135 10.11 -5.19 -6.86
C VAL A 135 9.42 -6.53 -7.05
N LYS A 136 9.75 -7.51 -6.21
CA LYS A 136 9.06 -8.80 -6.14
C LYS A 136 7.68 -8.58 -5.49
N ILE A 137 6.62 -8.99 -6.17
CA ILE A 137 5.23 -8.82 -5.74
C ILE A 137 4.72 -10.06 -5.01
N THR A 138 5.06 -11.26 -5.52
CA THR A 138 4.66 -12.53 -4.91
C THR A 138 5.63 -12.96 -3.81
N ARG A 139 5.16 -13.83 -2.92
CA ARG A 139 5.98 -14.47 -1.89
C ARG A 139 6.04 -15.96 -2.15
N ASP A 140 7.24 -16.50 -2.21
CA ASP A 140 7.40 -17.91 -2.56
C ASP A 140 6.87 -18.77 -1.41
N ASP A 141 6.01 -19.73 -1.73
CA ASP A 141 5.51 -20.74 -0.80
C ASP A 141 6.57 -21.83 -0.52
N SER A 142 7.77 -21.41 -0.12
CA SER A 142 8.91 -22.28 0.22
C SER A 142 9.58 -21.84 1.53
N PHE A 143 10.28 -22.76 2.20
CA PHE A 143 11.02 -22.41 3.42
C PHE A 143 12.12 -21.37 3.15
N VAL A 144 12.85 -21.54 2.05
CA VAL A 144 13.92 -20.64 1.65
C VAL A 144 13.36 -19.29 1.19
N GLY A 145 12.28 -19.30 0.44
CA GLY A 145 11.55 -18.11 0.03
C GLY A 145 11.12 -17.24 1.20
N PHE A 146 10.55 -17.84 2.24
CA PHE A 146 10.23 -17.12 3.47
C PHE A 146 11.45 -16.45 4.13
N LEU A 147 12.60 -17.13 4.14
CA LEU A 147 13.83 -16.56 4.70
C LEU A 147 14.38 -15.41 3.83
N GLU A 148 14.29 -15.54 2.51
CA GLU A 148 14.65 -14.48 1.56
C GLU A 148 13.74 -13.26 1.73
N ASP A 149 12.43 -13.45 1.68
CA ASP A 149 11.43 -12.38 1.77
C ASP A 149 11.50 -11.65 3.13
N SER A 150 11.85 -12.37 4.20
CA SER A 150 12.08 -11.81 5.54
C SER A 150 13.49 -11.22 5.76
N LYS A 151 14.32 -11.18 4.70
CA LYS A 151 15.71 -10.68 4.71
C LYS A 151 16.63 -11.39 5.70
N ARG A 152 16.30 -12.63 6.06
CA ARG A 152 17.15 -13.53 6.85
C ARG A 152 18.19 -14.23 6.00
N LEU A 153 17.90 -14.40 4.71
CA LEU A 153 18.86 -14.77 3.68
C LEU A 153 18.90 -13.68 2.63
N SER A 154 20.08 -13.41 2.10
CA SER A 154 20.23 -12.72 0.82
C SER A 154 19.85 -13.64 -0.35
N GLU A 155 19.58 -13.07 -1.52
CA GLU A 155 19.33 -13.79 -2.77
C GLU A 155 20.46 -14.81 -3.06
N GLU A 156 21.73 -14.39 -2.90
CA GLU A 156 22.89 -15.27 -3.09
C GLU A 156 22.96 -16.44 -2.11
N GLU A 157 22.52 -16.25 -0.87
CA GLU A 157 22.49 -17.30 0.15
C GLU A 157 21.30 -18.25 -0.07
N ALA A 158 20.15 -17.70 -0.47
CA ALA A 158 18.96 -18.48 -0.83
C ALA A 158 19.27 -19.47 -1.97
N MET A 159 19.93 -19.01 -3.03
CA MET A 159 20.35 -19.86 -4.17
C MET A 159 21.30 -20.99 -3.76
N LYS A 160 22.11 -20.81 -2.70
CA LYS A 160 23.05 -21.84 -2.20
C LYS A 160 22.43 -22.73 -1.12
N HIS A 161 21.20 -22.46 -0.71
CA HIS A 161 20.58 -23.18 0.40
C HIS A 161 20.25 -24.63 0.00
N PRO A 162 20.54 -25.62 0.86
CA PRO A 162 20.32 -27.04 0.54
C PRO A 162 18.84 -27.41 0.33
N LYS A 163 17.92 -26.60 0.86
CA LYS A 163 16.46 -26.78 0.78
C LYS A 163 15.79 -25.84 -0.24
N ARG A 164 16.53 -25.26 -1.18
CA ARG A 164 15.97 -24.23 -2.08
C ARG A 164 14.83 -24.76 -2.95
N ASN A 165 14.87 -26.04 -3.35
CA ASN A 165 13.83 -26.69 -4.16
C ASN A 165 12.65 -27.26 -3.33
N GLU A 166 12.50 -26.92 -2.05
CA GLU A 166 11.40 -27.43 -1.22
C GLU A 166 10.18 -26.50 -1.26
N ILE A 167 9.12 -26.92 -1.96
CA ILE A 167 7.87 -26.17 -2.11
C ILE A 167 6.81 -26.69 -1.11
N ASN A 168 6.08 -25.78 -0.46
CA ASN A 168 5.04 -26.07 0.53
C ASN A 168 3.62 -26.09 -0.04
N LYS A 169 3.37 -25.34 -1.12
CA LYS A 169 2.05 -25.26 -1.77
C LYS A 169 2.17 -25.44 -3.28
N ALA A 170 1.28 -26.24 -3.85
CA ALA A 170 1.17 -26.47 -5.28
C ALA A 170 -0.24 -26.94 -5.63
N LEU A 171 -0.66 -26.69 -6.87
CA LEU A 171 -1.89 -27.27 -7.39
C LEU A 171 -1.71 -28.78 -7.55
N GLY A 172 -2.74 -29.55 -7.21
CA GLY A 172 -2.73 -31.01 -7.22
C GLY A 172 -2.25 -31.65 -5.91
N PHE A 173 -1.81 -30.87 -4.91
CA PHE A 173 -1.47 -31.40 -3.58
C PHE A 173 -2.70 -31.72 -2.75
N ASP A 174 -3.71 -30.84 -2.78
CA ASP A 174 -4.97 -31.00 -2.03
C ASP A 174 -6.17 -30.82 -2.98
N PRO A 175 -7.24 -31.62 -2.86
CA PRO A 175 -8.43 -31.47 -3.71
C PRO A 175 -9.16 -30.13 -3.53
N ASN A 176 -9.03 -29.48 -2.37
CA ASN A 176 -9.88 -28.37 -1.95
C ASN A 176 -9.07 -27.16 -1.46
N ILE A 177 -8.06 -26.77 -2.23
CA ILE A 177 -7.24 -25.57 -1.94
C ILE A 177 -8.08 -24.29 -1.79
N GLY A 178 -9.26 -24.23 -2.42
CA GLY A 178 -10.15 -23.06 -2.37
C GLY A 178 -10.80 -22.82 -1.00
N ALA A 179 -10.89 -23.84 -0.16
CA ALA A 179 -11.43 -23.77 1.20
C ALA A 179 -10.36 -23.44 2.26
N ILE A 180 -9.08 -23.56 1.92
CA ILE A 180 -7.96 -23.30 2.83
C ILE A 180 -7.64 -21.80 2.78
N SER A 181 -7.72 -21.13 3.93
CA SER A 181 -7.31 -19.72 4.05
C SER A 181 -5.84 -19.57 3.64
N ASP A 182 -5.54 -18.50 2.91
CA ASP A 182 -4.17 -18.12 2.53
C ASP A 182 -3.41 -19.15 1.68
N TYR A 183 -4.10 -20.16 1.11
CA TYR A 183 -3.46 -21.11 0.19
C TYR A 183 -3.10 -20.45 -1.14
N ILE A 184 -4.03 -19.64 -1.66
CA ILE A 184 -3.85 -18.87 -2.90
C ILE A 184 -3.58 -17.43 -2.52
N GLU A 185 -2.36 -16.96 -2.73
CA GLU A 185 -2.05 -15.54 -2.58
C GLU A 185 -2.76 -14.77 -3.69
N THR A 186 -3.46 -13.69 -3.34
CA THR A 186 -4.17 -12.85 -4.30
C THR A 186 -3.98 -11.38 -3.96
N GLY A 187 -3.99 -10.51 -4.96
CA GLY A 187 -3.83 -9.08 -4.73
C GLY A 187 -4.13 -8.22 -5.95
N ILE A 188 -4.09 -6.91 -5.72
CA ILE A 188 -4.25 -5.87 -6.73
C ILE A 188 -3.13 -4.86 -6.57
N SER A 189 -2.57 -4.37 -7.67
CA SER A 189 -1.56 -3.32 -7.65
C SER A 189 -1.65 -2.41 -8.87
N PRO A 190 -1.29 -1.11 -8.74
CA PRO A 190 -1.17 -0.23 -9.89
C PRO A 190 -0.16 -0.75 -10.90
N PHE A 191 -0.48 -0.62 -12.19
CA PHE A 191 0.36 -0.87 -13.35
C PHE A 191 0.39 0.40 -14.18
N LEU A 192 1.28 1.32 -13.85
CA LEU A 192 1.29 2.66 -14.42
C LEU A 192 1.98 2.70 -15.78
N PRO A 193 1.67 3.69 -16.63
CA PRO A 193 2.38 3.92 -17.89
C PRO A 193 3.92 3.95 -17.76
N GLY A 194 4.58 3.03 -18.48
CA GLY A 194 6.03 2.81 -18.47
C GLY A 194 6.49 1.64 -17.59
N ASP A 195 5.60 1.06 -16.77
CA ASP A 195 5.93 -0.10 -15.95
C ASP A 195 6.11 -1.37 -16.79
N ILE A 196 6.94 -2.29 -16.30
CA ILE A 196 7.08 -3.63 -16.87
C ILE A 196 6.77 -4.67 -15.79
N LEU A 197 5.86 -5.60 -16.09
CA LEU A 197 5.68 -6.83 -15.31
C LEU A 197 6.58 -7.93 -15.89
N LEU A 198 7.20 -8.70 -15.00
CA LEU A 198 7.91 -9.93 -15.30
C LEU A 198 7.28 -11.05 -14.48
N LEU A 199 6.74 -12.06 -15.16
CA LEU A 199 6.42 -13.35 -14.55
C LEU A 199 7.49 -14.35 -14.98
N CYS A 200 7.99 -15.18 -14.07
CA CYS A 200 8.99 -16.19 -14.39
C CYS A 200 8.90 -17.45 -13.53
N SER A 201 9.40 -18.57 -14.06
CA SER A 201 9.72 -19.77 -13.28
C SER A 201 11.03 -19.57 -12.51
N ASP A 202 11.27 -20.45 -11.53
CA ASP A 202 12.47 -20.46 -10.71
C ASP A 202 13.75 -20.64 -11.56
N GLY A 203 13.68 -21.35 -12.70
CA GLY A 203 14.81 -21.55 -13.59
C GLY A 203 15.43 -20.26 -14.15
N LEU A 204 14.70 -19.13 -14.14
CA LEU A 204 15.31 -17.81 -14.36
C LEU A 204 16.05 -17.34 -13.10
N THR A 205 15.35 -17.27 -11.97
CA THR A 205 15.83 -16.58 -10.76
C THR A 205 16.89 -17.37 -9.99
N ASP A 206 16.96 -18.68 -10.19
CA ASP A 206 18.04 -19.53 -9.68
C ASP A 206 19.36 -19.29 -10.40
N MET A 207 19.31 -18.84 -11.66
CA MET A 207 20.48 -18.65 -12.53
C MET A 207 20.90 -17.18 -12.65
N VAL A 208 19.96 -16.25 -12.51
CA VAL A 208 20.16 -14.83 -12.80
C VAL A 208 19.65 -13.98 -11.65
N ASP A 209 20.56 -13.21 -11.04
CA ASP A 209 20.21 -12.33 -9.93
C ASP A 209 19.32 -11.14 -10.35
N SER A 210 18.64 -10.57 -9.36
CA SER A 210 17.76 -9.42 -9.51
C SER A 210 18.44 -8.20 -10.15
N LYS A 211 19.75 -7.99 -9.91
CA LYS A 211 20.52 -6.88 -10.51
C LYS A 211 20.67 -7.07 -12.01
N LYS A 212 20.99 -8.28 -12.46
CA LYS A 212 21.15 -8.62 -13.86
C LYS A 212 19.81 -8.59 -14.57
N ILE A 213 18.76 -9.16 -13.97
CA ILE A 213 17.38 -9.06 -14.48
C ILE A 213 17.01 -7.59 -14.68
N THR A 214 17.20 -6.75 -13.66
CA THR A 214 16.93 -5.30 -13.74
C THR A 214 17.68 -4.65 -14.91
N SER A 215 18.97 -4.95 -15.05
CA SER A 215 19.81 -4.38 -16.13
C SER A 215 19.29 -4.71 -17.54
N ILE A 216 18.75 -5.92 -17.72
CA ILE A 216 18.18 -6.37 -19.00
C ILE A 216 16.84 -5.65 -19.23
N LEU A 217 16.00 -5.56 -18.20
CA LEU A 217 14.68 -4.93 -18.32
C LEU A 217 14.75 -3.42 -18.55
N ILE A 218 15.75 -2.72 -18.03
CA ILE A 218 15.94 -1.27 -18.27
C ILE A 218 16.65 -0.95 -19.59
N SER A 219 17.12 -1.98 -20.32
CA SER A 219 17.80 -1.79 -21.59
C SER A 219 16.86 -1.18 -22.65
N LYS A 220 17.45 -0.66 -23.73
CA LYS A 220 16.70 -0.06 -24.86
C LYS A 220 16.12 -1.10 -25.83
N GLN A 221 16.25 -2.38 -25.53
CA GLN A 221 15.70 -3.47 -26.33
C GLN A 221 14.17 -3.48 -26.31
N LYS A 222 13.55 -4.09 -27.33
CA LYS A 222 12.10 -4.34 -27.34
C LYS A 222 11.73 -5.46 -26.37
N ILE A 223 10.45 -5.55 -26.01
CA ILE A 223 9.97 -6.56 -25.05
C ILE A 223 10.32 -8.01 -25.45
N PRO A 224 10.14 -8.44 -26.72
CA PRO A 224 10.56 -9.79 -27.12
C PRO A 224 12.08 -10.03 -27.00
N GLU A 225 12.89 -9.02 -27.33
CA GLU A 225 14.35 -9.10 -27.22
C GLU A 225 14.81 -9.19 -25.76
N LYS A 226 14.15 -8.45 -24.85
CA LYS A 226 14.38 -8.55 -23.41
C LYS A 226 14.05 -9.94 -22.87
N ALA A 227 12.90 -10.49 -23.24
CA ALA A 227 12.50 -11.84 -22.85
C ALA A 227 13.53 -12.88 -23.32
N LYS A 228 13.97 -12.79 -24.59
CA LYS A 228 15.03 -13.67 -25.11
C LYS A 228 16.34 -13.50 -24.35
N THR A 229 16.74 -12.26 -24.07
CA THR A 229 17.99 -11.97 -23.34
C THR A 229 17.97 -12.53 -21.92
N LEU A 230 16.80 -12.58 -21.26
CA LEU A 230 16.64 -13.24 -19.96
C LEU A 230 16.82 -14.76 -20.06
N ILE A 231 16.19 -15.40 -21.05
CA ILE A 231 16.34 -16.84 -21.31
C ILE A 231 17.80 -17.19 -21.63
N ASP A 232 18.45 -16.41 -22.52
CA ASP A 232 19.85 -16.61 -22.89
C ASP A 232 20.76 -16.46 -21.66
N ALA A 233 20.54 -15.45 -20.81
CA ALA A 233 21.33 -15.23 -19.60
C ALA A 233 21.23 -16.39 -18.60
N ALA A 234 20.03 -16.93 -18.38
CA ALA A 234 19.82 -18.09 -17.50
C ALA A 234 20.49 -19.36 -18.06
N ASN A 235 20.36 -19.58 -19.38
CA ASN A 235 21.05 -20.66 -20.07
C ASN A 235 22.57 -20.53 -19.99
N ASP A 236 23.13 -19.33 -20.15
CA ASP A 236 24.56 -19.07 -20.09
C ASP A 236 25.13 -19.26 -18.68
N ALA A 237 24.34 -19.03 -17.64
CA ALA A 237 24.68 -19.30 -16.25
C ALA A 237 24.57 -20.79 -15.85
N GLY A 238 24.02 -21.64 -16.73
CA GLY A 238 23.98 -23.09 -16.55
C GLY A 238 22.78 -23.74 -17.21
N GLY A 239 21.61 -23.11 -17.13
CA GLY A 239 20.36 -23.66 -17.66
C GLY A 239 19.98 -24.98 -17.01
N ASN A 240 20.04 -25.05 -15.68
CA ASN A 240 19.85 -26.29 -14.92
C ASN A 240 18.39 -26.75 -14.85
N ASP A 241 17.46 -25.86 -15.16
CA ASP A 241 16.02 -26.13 -15.16
C ASP A 241 15.33 -25.59 -16.42
N ASN A 242 14.04 -25.86 -16.54
CA ASN A 242 13.16 -25.18 -17.47
C ASN A 242 13.09 -23.69 -17.12
N ILE A 243 13.10 -22.83 -18.14
CA ILE A 243 13.17 -21.38 -17.96
C ILE A 243 12.02 -20.77 -18.74
N THR A 244 11.12 -20.12 -18.02
CA THR A 244 9.95 -19.46 -18.61
C THR A 244 9.85 -18.03 -18.15
N VAL A 245 9.58 -17.12 -19.10
CA VAL A 245 9.52 -15.68 -18.89
C VAL A 245 8.34 -15.11 -19.65
N VAL A 246 7.51 -14.32 -18.97
CA VAL A 246 6.47 -13.49 -19.57
C VAL A 246 6.69 -12.04 -19.17
N LEU A 247 6.80 -11.15 -20.16
CA LEU A 247 6.95 -9.72 -19.98
C LEU A 247 5.73 -8.98 -20.49
N ILE A 248 5.26 -7.98 -19.74
CA ILE A 248 4.20 -7.06 -20.15
C ILE A 248 4.68 -5.63 -19.87
N HIS A 249 4.61 -4.74 -20.86
CA HIS A 249 4.96 -3.33 -20.74
C HIS A 249 3.71 -2.47 -20.89
N ASN A 250 3.44 -1.62 -19.89
CA ASN A 250 2.36 -0.67 -19.99
C ASN A 250 2.77 0.49 -20.92
N THR A 251 2.24 0.48 -22.13
CA THR A 251 2.46 1.53 -23.14
C THR A 251 1.32 2.54 -23.25
N ASN A 252 0.42 2.56 -22.28
CA ASN A 252 -0.53 3.65 -22.15
C ASN A 252 0.21 4.99 -22.07
N LYS A 253 -0.46 6.07 -22.45
CA LYS A 253 0.10 7.39 -22.29
C LYS A 253 0.04 7.76 -20.81
N ARG A 254 1.13 8.29 -20.26
CA ARG A 254 1.09 8.97 -18.96
C ARG A 254 0.01 10.05 -19.03
N ALA A 255 -0.91 10.04 -18.07
CA ALA A 255 -1.87 11.13 -17.92
C ALA A 255 -1.06 12.40 -17.64
N VAL A 256 -0.99 13.30 -18.60
CA VAL A 256 -0.42 14.64 -18.39
C VAL A 256 -1.50 15.40 -17.65
N GLN A 257 -1.36 15.54 -16.33
CA GLN A 257 -2.18 16.50 -15.62
C GLN A 257 -1.79 17.90 -16.13
N GLU A 258 -2.72 18.58 -16.79
CA GLU A 258 -2.52 20.00 -17.10
C GLU A 258 -2.39 20.72 -15.75
N VAL A 259 -1.23 21.35 -15.53
CA VAL A 259 -1.01 22.19 -14.36
C VAL A 259 -2.00 23.34 -14.46
N THR A 260 -3.12 23.22 -13.74
CA THR A 260 -4.04 24.34 -13.57
C THR A 260 -3.33 25.36 -12.69
N LYS A 261 -3.09 26.55 -13.25
CA LYS A 261 -2.65 27.69 -12.44
C LYS A 261 -3.67 27.88 -11.32
N PRO A 262 -3.25 28.25 -10.09
CA PRO A 262 -4.19 28.59 -9.03
C PRO A 262 -5.21 29.59 -9.56
N ALA A 263 -6.50 29.27 -9.46
CA ALA A 263 -7.53 30.23 -9.78
C ALA A 263 -7.33 31.45 -8.87
N VAL A 264 -7.06 32.61 -9.45
CA VAL A 264 -7.10 33.87 -8.71
C VAL A 264 -8.56 34.07 -8.33
N VAL A 265 -8.90 33.75 -7.09
CA VAL A 265 -10.18 34.11 -6.50
C VAL A 265 -10.19 35.64 -6.44
N LYS A 266 -10.84 36.28 -7.43
CA LYS A 266 -11.28 37.65 -7.26
C LYS A 266 -12.26 37.63 -6.09
N LYS A 267 -11.87 38.26 -4.98
CA LYS A 267 -12.80 38.62 -3.92
C LYS A 267 -13.92 39.43 -4.57
N ASN A 268 -15.08 38.82 -4.70
CA ASN A 268 -16.31 39.58 -4.86
C ASN A 268 -16.58 40.21 -3.50
N ASP A 269 -16.43 41.53 -3.42
CA ASP A 269 -17.01 42.30 -2.33
C ASP A 269 -18.54 42.22 -2.49
N SER A 270 -19.14 41.28 -1.76
CA SER A 270 -20.58 41.16 -1.64
C SER A 270 -21.11 42.35 -0.85
N GLN A 271 -21.78 43.30 -1.50
CA GLN A 271 -22.71 44.19 -0.83
C GLN A 271 -24.07 43.48 -0.68
N ILE A 272 -24.53 43.34 0.55
CA ILE A 272 -25.94 43.25 0.95
C ILE A 272 -26.09 44.45 1.88
N GLY A 273 -26.94 45.45 1.70
CA GLY A 273 -28.04 45.73 0.79
C GLY A 273 -28.87 46.80 1.53
N ASN A 274 -29.40 47.80 0.83
CA ASN A 274 -30.68 48.42 1.12
C ASN A 274 -31.01 49.43 0.01
N ASP A 275 -32.12 49.17 -0.68
CA ASP A 275 -32.88 50.11 -1.47
C ASP A 275 -33.34 51.28 -0.60
N ASP A 276 -33.18 52.51 -1.07
CA ASP A 276 -34.30 53.31 -1.62
C ASP A 276 -33.91 54.80 -1.79
N GLN A 277 -34.43 55.38 -2.89
CA GLN A 277 -34.62 56.81 -3.21
C GLN A 277 -33.51 57.62 -3.92
N GLU A 278 -33.77 57.80 -5.22
CA GLU A 278 -33.76 59.02 -6.06
C GLU A 278 -32.80 60.20 -5.78
N ASN A 279 -32.12 60.62 -6.86
CA ASN A 279 -31.43 61.89 -7.19
C ASN A 279 -32.03 63.17 -6.54
N PRO A 280 -31.29 64.30 -6.37
CA PRO A 280 -30.36 64.85 -7.38
C PRO A 280 -29.12 65.66 -6.89
N GLU A 281 -28.22 65.89 -7.85
CA GLU A 281 -27.44 67.13 -8.11
C GLU A 281 -26.35 67.68 -7.15
N ASP A 282 -25.24 68.03 -7.81
CA ASP A 282 -24.27 69.10 -7.57
C ASP A 282 -23.41 69.15 -6.29
N ALA A 283 -22.10 68.98 -6.54
CA ALA A 283 -21.02 69.47 -5.67
C ALA A 283 -21.16 70.99 -5.46
N PRO A 284 -20.79 71.58 -4.29
CA PRO A 284 -19.36 71.85 -4.05
C PRO A 284 -18.91 72.02 -2.57
N GLY A 285 -17.59 72.08 -2.38
CA GLY A 285 -17.00 73.10 -1.48
C GLY A 285 -16.56 72.64 -0.09
N ILE A 286 -15.27 72.37 0.07
CA ILE A 286 -14.60 72.30 1.36
C ILE A 286 -14.39 73.73 1.89
N LYS A 287 -14.92 74.03 3.09
CA LYS A 287 -14.43 75.12 3.96
C LYS A 287 -14.17 74.60 5.37
N LYS A 288 -12.96 74.91 5.86
CA LYS A 288 -12.49 74.71 7.25
C LYS A 288 -13.37 75.45 8.25
N SER A 289 -13.64 74.86 9.42
CA SER A 289 -13.82 75.63 10.65
C SER A 289 -13.56 74.81 11.94
N ASN A 290 -12.56 75.29 12.67
CA ASN A 290 -12.28 75.32 14.10
C ASN A 290 -13.06 74.48 15.15
N ASN A 291 -12.22 73.87 16.00
CA ASN A 291 -12.21 73.90 17.47
C ASN A 291 -13.55 73.72 18.22
N ASN A 292 -13.79 72.49 18.69
CA ASN A 292 -14.61 72.22 19.87
C ASN A 292 -13.82 71.37 20.88
N ARG A 293 -12.80 71.97 21.49
CA ARG A 293 -12.01 71.36 22.60
C ARG A 293 -12.85 71.07 23.85
N GLY A 294 -14.03 71.67 24.00
CA GLY A 294 -14.93 71.41 25.13
C GLY A 294 -15.65 70.06 25.06
N LEU A 295 -15.96 69.56 23.85
CA LEU A 295 -16.73 68.32 23.68
C LEU A 295 -15.86 67.07 23.91
N ILE A 296 -14.56 67.18 23.61
CA ILE A 296 -13.57 66.12 23.86
C ILE A 296 -13.37 65.89 25.36
N ILE A 297 -13.38 66.95 26.18
CA ILE A 297 -13.20 66.83 27.64
C ILE A 297 -14.42 66.14 28.29
N ILE A 298 -15.63 66.47 27.81
CA ILE A 298 -16.87 65.80 28.27
C ILE A 298 -16.86 64.32 27.86
N LEU A 299 -16.40 64.01 26.65
CA LEU A 299 -16.26 62.62 26.18
C LEU A 299 -15.24 61.84 27.01
N PHE A 300 -14.12 62.47 27.39
CA PHE A 300 -13.10 61.84 28.24
C PHE A 300 -13.62 61.56 29.64
N ILE A 301 -14.36 62.49 30.26
CA ILE A 301 -14.97 62.29 31.58
C ILE A 301 -16.01 61.16 31.52
N PHE A 302 -16.81 61.10 30.44
CA PHE A 302 -17.78 60.04 30.23
C PHE A 302 -17.13 58.66 30.01
N CYS A 303 -16.06 58.60 29.21
CA CYS A 303 -15.26 57.38 29.01
C CYS A 303 -14.56 56.94 30.30
N PHE A 304 -14.07 57.86 31.13
CA PHE A 304 -13.45 57.53 32.40
C PHE A 304 -14.48 57.01 33.42
N GLY A 305 -15.69 57.60 33.42
CA GLY A 305 -16.82 57.11 34.21
C GLY A 305 -17.27 55.70 33.79
N LEU A 306 -17.34 55.43 32.48
CA LEU A 306 -17.64 54.11 31.95
C LEU A 306 -16.55 53.09 32.29
N MET A 307 -15.28 53.48 32.20
CA MET A 307 -14.16 52.62 32.56
C MET A 307 -14.14 52.29 34.06
N ALA A 308 -14.44 53.26 34.92
CA ALA A 308 -14.57 53.05 36.35
C ALA A 308 -15.78 52.16 36.70
N ALA A 309 -16.90 52.32 35.99
CA ALA A 309 -18.07 51.44 36.14
C ALA A 309 -17.76 49.99 35.68
N LEU A 310 -17.01 49.82 34.60
CA LEU A 310 -16.56 48.51 34.11
C LEU A 310 -15.60 47.84 35.11
N LEU A 311 -14.66 48.60 35.66
CA LEU A 311 -13.73 48.12 36.69
C LEU A 311 -14.44 47.80 38.01
N TRP A 312 -15.48 48.56 38.38
CA TRP A 312 -16.32 48.25 39.53
C TRP A 312 -17.18 47.00 39.31
N GLN A 313 -17.69 46.80 38.09
CA GLN A 313 -18.45 45.61 37.70
C GLN A 313 -17.55 44.36 37.68
N LEU A 314 -16.32 44.48 37.18
CA LEU A 314 -15.30 43.42 37.24
C LEU A 314 -14.85 43.15 38.69
N SER A 315 -14.75 44.19 39.53
CA SER A 315 -14.43 44.06 40.95
C SER A 315 -15.54 43.41 41.76
N LYS A 316 -16.81 43.58 41.39
CA LYS A 316 -17.97 42.93 42.03
C LYS A 316 -18.18 41.48 41.58
N ASN A 317 -17.61 41.09 40.44
CA ASN A 317 -17.56 39.70 39.96
C ASN A 317 -16.36 38.89 40.50
N LYS A 318 -15.63 39.38 41.51
CA LYS A 318 -14.81 38.53 42.38
C LYS A 318 -15.69 37.67 43.29
N LYS A 319 -16.42 36.72 42.69
CA LYS A 319 -16.93 35.54 43.37
C LYS A 319 -16.34 34.33 42.65
N GLN A 320 -15.39 33.72 43.37
CA GLN A 320 -14.68 32.50 43.04
C GLN A 320 -14.01 32.53 41.67
N GLU A 321 -12.71 32.84 41.66
CA GLU A 321 -11.84 32.08 40.76
C GLU A 321 -12.26 30.62 40.92
N PRO A 322 -12.67 29.90 39.86
CA PRO A 322 -12.62 28.47 39.97
C PRO A 322 -11.18 28.18 40.39
N SER A 323 -11.00 27.48 41.52
CA SER A 323 -9.79 26.66 41.70
C SER A 323 -9.46 26.11 40.33
N PRO A 324 -8.20 26.14 39.85
CA PRO A 324 -7.88 25.49 38.60
C PRO A 324 -8.57 24.15 38.69
N ALA A 325 -9.59 23.96 37.83
CA ALA A 325 -10.33 22.70 37.80
C ALA A 325 -9.20 21.69 37.80
N PRO A 326 -9.13 20.77 38.80
CA PRO A 326 -7.98 19.89 38.92
C PRO A 326 -7.72 19.46 37.50
N GLN A 327 -6.54 19.81 36.96
CA GLN A 327 -6.17 19.25 35.68
C GLN A 327 -6.35 17.78 35.96
N MET A 328 -7.42 17.18 35.44
CA MET A 328 -7.54 15.76 35.44
C MET A 328 -6.41 15.41 34.51
N GLN A 329 -5.22 15.25 35.09
CA GLN A 329 -4.23 14.35 34.56
C GLN A 329 -5.06 13.10 34.38
N ASN A 330 -5.50 12.88 33.14
CA ASN A 330 -6.14 11.64 32.76
C ASN A 330 -5.14 10.58 33.18
N GLN A 331 -5.38 9.94 34.33
CA GLN A 331 -4.47 8.94 34.83
C GLN A 331 -4.63 7.78 33.87
N PRO A 332 -3.54 7.37 33.17
CA PRO A 332 -3.66 6.35 32.15
C PRO A 332 -4.20 5.09 32.80
N ASN A 333 -5.17 4.47 32.14
CA ASN A 333 -5.83 3.32 32.73
C ASN A 333 -4.87 2.11 32.82
N ALA A 334 -5.22 1.12 33.63
CA ALA A 334 -4.34 -0.03 33.87
C ALA A 334 -3.99 -0.84 32.59
N VAL A 335 -4.80 -0.75 31.53
CA VAL A 335 -4.55 -1.43 30.24
C VAL A 335 -3.62 -0.60 29.36
N GLU A 336 -3.84 0.70 29.31
CA GLU A 336 -3.00 1.70 28.65
C GLU A 336 -1.58 1.73 29.23
N LEU A 337 -1.44 1.72 30.56
CA LEU A 337 -0.14 1.60 31.23
C LEU A 337 0.58 0.29 30.87
N LYS A 338 -0.15 -0.83 30.75
CA LYS A 338 0.43 -2.11 30.32
C LYS A 338 0.90 -2.02 28.88
N LEU A 339 0.11 -1.42 28.00
CA LEU A 339 0.47 -1.22 26.60
C LEU A 339 1.75 -0.37 26.48
N GLN A 340 1.81 0.78 27.15
CA GLN A 340 2.99 1.64 27.18
C GLN A 340 4.23 0.91 27.73
N ASN A 341 4.08 0.16 28.83
CA ASN A 341 5.19 -0.61 29.42
C ASN A 341 5.70 -1.70 28.48
N ASN A 342 4.80 -2.41 27.78
CA ASN A 342 5.20 -3.45 26.83
C ASN A 342 5.89 -2.86 25.60
N ILE A 343 5.44 -1.71 25.11
CA ILE A 343 6.14 -0.95 24.05
C ILE A 343 7.54 -0.54 24.51
N ASN A 344 7.68 -0.13 25.78
CA ASN A 344 8.97 0.25 26.34
C ASN A 344 9.92 -0.94 26.54
N GLN A 345 9.40 -2.17 26.74
CA GLN A 345 10.21 -3.36 27.01
C GLN A 345 10.56 -4.17 25.76
N GLY A 346 9.69 -4.20 24.74
CA GLY A 346 9.85 -5.06 23.56
C GLY A 346 9.73 -4.34 22.22
N SER A 347 10.33 -4.91 21.17
CA SER A 347 10.21 -4.43 19.79
C SER A 347 9.10 -5.11 18.99
N ASN A 348 8.55 -6.22 19.48
CA ASN A 348 7.45 -6.94 18.85
C ASN A 348 6.34 -7.16 19.89
N LEU A 349 5.13 -6.72 19.57
CA LEU A 349 3.99 -6.81 20.47
C LEU A 349 2.78 -7.38 19.74
N ILE A 350 2.16 -8.42 20.32
CA ILE A 350 0.90 -8.98 19.85
C ILE A 350 -0.15 -8.65 20.90
N LEU A 351 -1.14 -7.85 20.52
CA LEU A 351 -2.29 -7.52 21.36
C LEU A 351 -3.32 -8.63 21.18
N ASN A 352 -3.71 -9.28 22.27
CA ASN A 352 -4.75 -10.29 22.27
C ASN A 352 -5.93 -9.86 23.15
N ASP A 353 -7.12 -10.31 22.78
CA ASP A 353 -8.37 -9.97 23.48
C ASP A 353 -8.35 -10.39 24.95
N SER A 354 -7.66 -11.48 25.29
CA SER A 354 -7.59 -12.00 26.66
C SER A 354 -6.83 -11.07 27.62
N VAL A 355 -5.85 -10.31 27.13
CA VAL A 355 -5.00 -9.42 27.95
C VAL A 355 -5.46 -7.96 27.88
N TYR A 356 -5.88 -7.51 26.69
CA TYR A 356 -6.20 -6.09 26.44
C TYR A 356 -7.69 -5.81 26.24
N GLY A 357 -8.52 -6.86 26.14
CA GLY A 357 -9.92 -6.72 25.75
C GLY A 357 -10.07 -6.42 24.25
N ARG A 358 -11.33 -6.30 23.79
CA ARG A 358 -11.64 -5.97 22.39
C ARG A 358 -11.44 -4.49 22.05
N SER A 359 -11.44 -3.63 23.07
CA SER A 359 -11.20 -2.20 22.91
C SER A 359 -10.40 -1.65 24.08
N ILE A 360 -9.39 -0.84 23.76
CA ILE A 360 -8.58 -0.10 24.72
C ILE A 360 -9.02 1.37 24.65
N LEU A 361 -9.47 1.90 25.78
CA LEU A 361 -9.71 3.33 25.93
C LEU A 361 -8.35 4.04 26.08
N ILE A 362 -8.10 5.05 25.28
CA ILE A 362 -6.89 5.89 25.34
C ILE A 362 -7.27 7.21 25.98
N SER A 363 -6.57 7.53 27.06
CA SER A 363 -6.80 8.72 27.87
C SER A 363 -5.54 9.59 28.01
N ASP A 364 -4.39 9.04 27.62
CA ASP A 364 -3.07 9.69 27.55
C ASP A 364 -2.30 9.24 26.29
N VAL A 365 -1.29 9.99 25.89
CA VAL A 365 -0.54 9.72 24.65
C VAL A 365 0.33 8.47 24.81
N ILE A 366 0.26 7.55 23.85
CA ILE A 366 1.22 6.44 23.77
C ILE A 366 2.49 6.90 23.05
N HIS A 367 3.59 6.98 23.78
CA HIS A 367 4.89 7.39 23.24
C HIS A 367 5.68 6.20 22.70
N VAL A 368 6.15 6.32 21.47
CA VAL A 368 7.04 5.34 20.82
C VAL A 368 8.39 6.00 20.59
N GLU A 369 9.40 5.63 21.40
CA GLU A 369 10.77 6.17 21.30
C GLU A 369 11.81 5.12 20.88
N LYS A 370 11.37 3.90 20.56
CA LYS A 370 12.26 2.80 20.18
C LYS A 370 12.80 2.93 18.76
N ASP A 371 14.00 2.42 18.52
CA ASP A 371 14.59 2.30 17.19
C ASP A 371 13.69 1.54 16.21
N SER A 372 13.05 0.45 16.64
CA SER A 372 12.11 -0.30 15.82
C SER A 372 10.99 -0.92 16.66
N LEU A 373 9.76 -0.89 16.14
CA LEU A 373 8.57 -1.41 16.79
C LEU A 373 7.62 -2.07 15.79
N TYR A 374 7.14 -3.26 16.11
CA TYR A 374 6.07 -3.97 15.43
C TYR A 374 4.93 -4.25 16.40
N ILE A 375 3.71 -3.84 16.08
CA ILE A 375 2.51 -4.15 16.85
C ILE A 375 1.49 -4.84 15.94
N ASN A 376 1.06 -6.05 16.29
CA ASN A 376 -0.11 -6.68 15.71
C ASN A 376 -1.28 -6.60 16.70
N GLY A 377 -2.33 -5.88 16.32
CA GLY A 377 -3.51 -5.63 17.12
C GLY A 377 -4.54 -6.75 17.14
N ASN A 378 -4.45 -7.75 16.25
CA ASN A 378 -5.48 -8.79 16.05
C ASN A 378 -6.92 -8.24 15.94
N GLY A 379 -7.10 -7.02 15.43
CA GLY A 379 -8.41 -6.37 15.26
C GLY A 379 -8.88 -5.53 16.46
N ILE A 380 -8.01 -5.28 17.45
CA ILE A 380 -8.35 -4.49 18.62
C ILE A 380 -8.69 -3.04 18.27
N VAL A 381 -9.61 -2.46 19.03
CA VAL A 381 -10.10 -1.09 18.85
C VAL A 381 -9.48 -0.14 19.88
N LEU A 382 -8.59 0.75 19.46
CA LEU A 382 -8.13 1.88 20.25
C LEU A 382 -9.15 3.01 20.12
N ARG A 383 -9.74 3.44 21.23
CA ARG A 383 -10.79 4.47 21.24
C ARG A 383 -10.39 5.63 22.12
N SER A 384 -10.54 6.85 21.62
CA SER A 384 -10.35 8.06 22.43
C SER A 384 -11.40 8.13 23.55
N ASP A 385 -10.98 8.51 24.75
CA ASP A 385 -11.92 9.03 25.74
C ASP A 385 -12.56 10.33 25.23
N SER A 386 -13.83 10.55 25.57
CA SER A 386 -14.64 11.72 25.21
C SER A 386 -14.04 13.06 25.66
N SER A 387 -13.22 13.03 26.72
CA SER A 387 -12.50 14.18 27.25
C SER A 387 -11.10 14.38 26.64
N TYR A 388 -10.58 13.35 25.96
CA TYR A 388 -9.23 13.31 25.41
C TYR A 388 -9.19 13.91 24.01
N ARG A 389 -8.16 14.74 23.75
CA ARG A 389 -8.04 15.57 22.55
C ARG A 389 -6.68 15.41 21.84
N ASP A 390 -5.76 14.67 22.43
CA ASP A 390 -4.42 14.47 21.87
C ASP A 390 -4.36 13.17 21.04
N ALA A 391 -3.18 12.82 20.52
CA ALA A 391 -3.03 11.68 19.64
C ALA A 391 -3.01 10.34 20.37
N ALA A 392 -3.45 9.27 19.69
CA ALA A 392 -3.33 7.93 20.25
C ALA A 392 -1.86 7.51 20.37
N PHE A 393 -1.07 7.75 19.31
CA PHE A 393 0.37 7.52 19.28
C PHE A 393 1.16 8.76 18.90
N VAL A 394 2.28 8.98 19.60
CA VAL A 394 3.35 9.88 19.16
C VAL A 394 4.61 9.06 18.90
N ILE A 395 5.02 9.02 17.64
CA ILE A 395 6.21 8.30 17.18
C ILE A 395 7.39 9.28 17.10
N GLY A 396 8.38 9.03 17.94
CA GLY A 396 9.56 9.88 18.09
C GLY A 396 10.46 9.89 16.87
N ARG A 397 11.24 10.96 16.72
CA ARG A 397 12.14 11.19 15.58
C ARG A 397 13.20 10.10 15.38
N ASN A 398 13.64 9.46 16.45
CA ASN A 398 14.73 8.46 16.41
C ASN A 398 14.23 7.07 15.98
N CYS A 399 12.91 6.88 15.86
CA CYS A 399 12.34 5.62 15.39
C CYS A 399 12.71 5.41 13.92
N LYS A 400 13.44 4.32 13.64
CA LYS A 400 13.84 3.95 12.28
C LYS A 400 12.73 3.19 11.55
N TYR A 401 11.88 2.46 12.29
CA TYR A 401 10.84 1.62 11.71
C TYR A 401 9.69 1.37 12.70
N VAL A 402 8.45 1.72 12.35
CA VAL A 402 7.26 1.36 13.13
C VAL A 402 6.25 0.69 12.21
N LEU A 403 5.85 -0.55 12.50
CA LEU A 403 4.80 -1.26 11.77
C LEU A 403 3.62 -1.54 12.71
N LEU A 404 2.44 -1.01 12.36
CA LEU A 404 1.18 -1.27 13.04
C LEU A 404 0.30 -2.14 12.14
N GLU A 405 -0.15 -3.28 12.64
CA GLU A 405 -0.93 -4.26 11.89
C GLU A 405 -2.23 -4.60 12.60
N ASN A 406 -3.35 -4.72 11.87
CA ASN A 406 -4.66 -5.14 12.40
C ASN A 406 -5.15 -4.30 13.61
N ILE A 407 -5.10 -2.97 13.54
CA ILE A 407 -5.58 -2.07 14.61
C ILE A 407 -6.67 -1.16 14.08
N ILE A 408 -7.68 -0.87 14.91
CA ILE A 408 -8.74 0.10 14.58
C ILE A 408 -8.60 1.30 15.53
N PHE A 409 -8.52 2.52 14.99
CA PHE A 409 -8.53 3.77 15.75
C PHE A 409 -9.91 4.42 15.67
N GLU A 410 -10.49 4.80 16.81
CA GLU A 410 -11.83 5.41 16.87
C GLU A 410 -11.84 6.72 17.65
N ASN A 411 -12.49 7.75 17.08
CA ASN A 411 -12.83 9.03 17.72
C ASN A 411 -11.63 9.91 18.13
N PHE A 412 -10.51 9.85 17.43
CA PHE A 412 -9.36 10.73 17.70
C PHE A 412 -9.37 11.98 16.82
N GLU A 413 -9.04 13.15 17.36
CA GLU A 413 -8.72 14.31 16.51
C GLU A 413 -7.50 14.00 15.63
N LYS A 414 -6.48 13.38 16.22
CA LYS A 414 -5.29 12.89 15.51
C LYS A 414 -5.03 11.46 15.95
N ALA A 415 -5.08 10.48 15.06
CA ALA A 415 -4.83 9.10 15.51
C ALA A 415 -3.32 8.86 15.74
N ILE A 416 -2.45 9.30 14.83
CA ILE A 416 -1.00 9.12 14.94
C ILE A 416 -0.28 10.43 14.62
N ILE A 417 0.65 10.86 15.48
CA ILE A 417 1.63 11.91 15.17
C ILE A 417 2.98 11.24 14.96
N ALA A 418 3.58 11.44 13.79
CA ALA A 418 4.86 10.84 13.42
C ALA A 418 5.92 11.92 13.18
N GLN A 419 7.01 11.86 13.96
CA GLN A 419 8.20 12.70 13.75
C GLN A 419 9.30 11.95 12.98
N SER A 420 9.09 10.66 12.70
CA SER A 420 9.96 9.80 11.89
C SER A 420 9.37 9.56 10.49
N LYS A 421 10.24 9.11 9.58
CA LYS A 421 9.90 8.94 8.16
C LYS A 421 9.32 7.57 7.80
N MET A 422 9.24 6.63 8.74
CA MET A 422 8.96 5.22 8.42
C MET A 422 7.96 4.61 9.40
N VAL A 423 6.69 4.96 9.18
CA VAL A 423 5.52 4.35 9.84
C VAL A 423 4.75 3.59 8.77
N LEU A 424 4.63 2.28 8.93
CA LEU A 424 3.89 1.39 8.04
C LEU A 424 2.63 0.91 8.74
N LEU A 425 1.51 0.94 8.01
CA LEU A 425 0.21 0.49 8.50
C LEU A 425 -0.28 -0.66 7.62
N LYS A 426 -0.64 -1.79 8.22
CA LYS A 426 -1.16 -2.97 7.51
C LYS A 426 -2.51 -3.37 8.07
N ASN A 427 -3.57 -3.33 7.27
CA ASN A 427 -4.94 -3.58 7.74
C ASN A 427 -5.32 -2.73 8.98
N VAL A 428 -4.92 -1.46 8.99
CA VAL A 428 -5.29 -0.49 10.03
C VAL A 428 -6.49 0.31 9.56
N LYS A 429 -7.46 0.55 10.44
CA LYS A 429 -8.66 1.33 10.12
C LYS A 429 -8.75 2.56 11.02
N PHE A 430 -9.25 3.66 10.48
CA PHE A 430 -9.53 4.90 11.21
C PHE A 430 -11.01 5.22 11.08
N THR A 431 -11.74 5.22 12.19
CA THR A 431 -13.17 5.51 12.24
C THR A 431 -13.38 6.80 13.01
N ASN A 432 -14.05 7.78 12.41
CA ASN A 432 -14.31 9.09 13.04
C ASN A 432 -13.02 9.75 13.59
N CYS A 433 -11.93 9.69 12.83
CA CYS A 433 -10.69 10.39 13.15
C CYS A 433 -10.54 11.61 12.22
N GLU A 434 -10.29 12.81 12.76
CA GLU A 434 -10.16 14.01 11.90
C GLU A 434 -8.88 13.95 11.07
N VAL A 435 -7.79 13.49 11.67
CA VAL A 435 -6.50 13.27 11.01
C VAL A 435 -5.99 11.86 11.35
N SER A 436 -5.89 10.98 10.35
CA SER A 436 -5.37 9.62 10.56
C SER A 436 -3.89 9.60 10.93
N ILE A 437 -3.06 10.35 10.20
CA ILE A 437 -1.62 10.49 10.49
C ILE A 437 -1.20 11.92 10.22
N GLN A 438 -0.54 12.55 11.20
CA GLN A 438 0.09 13.86 11.06
C GLN A 438 1.61 13.70 11.13
N TYR A 439 2.33 14.13 10.10
CA TYR A 439 3.80 14.17 10.13
C TYR A 439 4.30 15.54 10.62
N GLU A 440 5.12 15.53 11.67
CA GLU A 440 5.71 16.75 12.23
C GLU A 440 7.22 16.83 11.95
N TYR A 441 7.62 17.85 11.20
CA TYR A 441 9.02 18.11 10.86
C TYR A 441 9.53 19.33 11.63
N LYS A 442 10.49 19.13 12.55
CA LYS A 442 11.17 20.23 13.24
C LYS A 442 12.48 20.59 12.53
N PHE A 443 12.47 21.71 11.82
CA PHE A 443 13.66 22.24 11.15
C PHE A 443 14.55 23.02 12.14
N PRO A 444 15.89 23.01 11.99
CA PRO A 444 16.78 23.87 12.76
C PRO A 444 16.46 25.34 12.50
N GLN A 445 16.37 26.16 13.57
CA GLN A 445 16.26 27.61 13.41
C GLN A 445 17.50 28.16 12.69
N ASN A 446 17.32 29.09 11.74
CA ASN A 446 18.36 29.69 10.88
C ASN A 446 18.96 28.82 9.74
N ARG A 447 18.26 27.78 9.25
CA ARG A 447 18.65 27.13 7.98
C ARG A 447 17.52 27.14 6.96
N TYR A 448 17.81 27.66 5.77
CA TYR A 448 16.97 27.41 4.59
C TYR A 448 17.07 25.93 4.22
N VAL A 449 15.92 25.25 4.14
CA VAL A 449 15.85 23.86 3.72
C VAL A 449 15.22 23.84 2.34
N ASN A 450 16.04 23.58 1.32
CA ASN A 450 15.56 23.21 -0.02
C ASN A 450 15.58 21.69 -0.09
N GLY A 451 14.43 21.09 -0.31
CA GLY A 451 14.28 19.65 -0.48
C GLY A 451 13.01 19.35 -1.26
N ASN A 452 13.05 18.29 -2.06
CA ASN A 452 11.83 17.72 -2.61
C ASN A 452 11.14 16.96 -1.47
N ILE A 453 9.84 17.14 -1.29
CA ILE A 453 9.05 16.26 -0.42
C ILE A 453 9.00 14.93 -1.18
N ALA A 454 10.00 14.07 -0.95
CA ALA A 454 9.98 12.71 -1.48
C ALA A 454 8.68 12.07 -0.99
N ASP A 455 7.91 11.52 -1.92
CA ASP A 455 6.58 10.93 -1.72
C ASP A 455 6.46 10.36 -0.32
N THR A 456 5.72 11.04 0.54
CA THR A 456 5.23 10.43 1.77
C THR A 456 4.36 9.27 1.32
N LEU A 457 4.97 8.08 1.24
CA LEU A 457 4.30 6.80 1.11
C LEU A 457 3.50 6.58 2.40
N SER A 458 2.36 7.26 2.50
CA SER A 458 1.24 6.73 3.26
C SER A 458 0.68 5.55 2.45
N LEU A 459 1.27 4.37 2.62
CA LEU A 459 0.59 3.12 2.31
C LEU A 459 -0.47 2.93 3.40
N THR A 460 -1.64 3.51 3.18
CA THR A 460 -2.84 3.16 3.93
C THR A 460 -3.62 2.14 3.11
N ASP A 461 -3.65 0.88 3.58
CA ASP A 461 -4.69 -0.09 3.23
C ASP A 461 -6.05 0.23 3.90
N SER A 462 -6.20 1.44 4.45
CA SER A 462 -7.45 1.86 5.08
C SER A 462 -8.52 2.02 4.02
N LEU A 463 -9.41 1.03 3.93
CA LEU A 463 -10.77 1.18 3.42
C LEU A 463 -11.45 2.31 4.24
N ALA A 464 -11.29 3.55 3.81
CA ALA A 464 -12.15 4.65 4.22
C ALA A 464 -13.55 4.38 3.63
N LYS A 465 -14.54 4.26 4.52
CA LYS A 465 -15.95 4.41 4.16
C LYS A 465 -16.42 5.76 4.64
#